data_AF-A0A1H8LG95-F1
#
_entry.id   AF-A0A1H8LG95-F1
#
_cell.length_a   1.000
_cell.length_b   1.000
_cell.length_c   1.000
_cell.angle_alpha   90.00
_cell.angle_beta   90.00
_cell.angle_gamma   90.00
#
_symmetry.space_group_name_H-M   'P 1'
#
loop_
_entity.id
_entity.type
_entity.pdbx_description
1 polymer ?
#
loop_
_entity_poly.entity_id
_entity_poly.type
_entity_poly.pdbx_seq_one_letter_code
_entity_poly.pdbx_strand_id
1 'polypeptide(L)' 'MGFIKTLAIGAAVAYGINYVTKKGPDGKSIIDNLVDNAPEWADRAKKYGELTLEQIAVRTQNLRDNSRR' A
#
# COMPACT_ATOMS: atom_id res chain seq x y z
N MET A 1 14.74 1.58 13.13
CA MET A 1 14.41 0.52 12.14
C MET A 1 13.16 0.81 11.27
N GLY A 2 12.57 2.03 11.28
CA GLY A 2 11.33 2.30 10.51
C GLY A 2 11.53 3.11 9.22
N PHE A 3 12.28 4.21 9.28
CA PHE A 3 12.34 5.20 8.21
C PHE A 3 12.97 4.71 6.91
N ILE A 4 14.05 3.92 6.99
CA ILE A 4 14.73 3.34 5.82
C ILE A 4 13.80 2.34 5.10
N LYS A 5 12.98 1.60 5.87
CA LYS A 5 12.05 0.61 5.31
C LYS A 5 10.91 1.30 4.56
N THR A 6 10.34 2.37 5.13
CA THR A 6 9.33 3.18 4.44
C THR A 6 9.89 3.92 3.23
N LEU A 7 11.13 4.41 3.30
CA LEU A 7 11.82 5.03 2.18
C LEU A 7 12.06 4.01 1.05
N ALA A 8 12.51 2.81 1.38
CA ALA A 8 12.72 1.72 0.41
C ALA A 8 11.40 1.27 -0.24
N ILE A 9 10.31 1.18 0.53
CA ILE A 9 8.97 0.89 0.00
C ILE A 9 8.51 2.02 -0.93
N GLY A 10 8.68 3.29 -0.53
CA GLY A 10 8.35 4.44 -1.37
C GLY A 10 9.14 4.46 -2.68
N ALA A 11 10.44 4.17 -2.62
CA ALA A 11 11.30 4.07 -3.79
C ALA A 11 10.87 2.91 -4.71
N ALA A 12 10.55 1.73 -4.15
CA ALA A 12 10.09 0.58 -4.92
C ALA A 12 8.75 0.85 -5.60
N VAL A 13 7.80 1.52 -4.94
CA VAL A 13 6.52 1.91 -5.54
C VAL A 13 6.73 2.92 -6.67
N ALA A 14 7.55 3.96 -6.46
CA ALA A 14 7.86 4.94 -7.50
C ALA A 14 8.54 4.30 -8.73
N TYR A 15 9.46 3.37 -8.50
CA TYR A 15 10.14 2.63 -9.57
C TYR A 15 9.20 1.66 -10.28
N GLY A 16 8.33 0.98 -9.53
CA GLY A 16 7.29 0.11 -10.07
C GLY A 16 6.29 0.86 -10.95
N ILE A 17 5.82 2.03 -10.50
CA ILE A 17 4.94 2.90 -11.30
C ILE A 17 5.66 3.35 -12.56
N ASN A 18 6.91 3.82 -12.48
CA ASN A 18 7.68 4.26 -13.65
C ASN A 18 7.92 3.11 -14.65
N TYR A 19 8.18 1.90 -14.15
CA TYR A 19 8.37 0.72 -14.98
C TYR A 19 7.07 0.29 -15.67
N VAL A 20 5.95 0.35 -14.95
CA VAL A 20 4.62 0.00 -15.44
C VAL A 20 4.04 1.07 -16.38
N THR A 21 4.38 2.35 -16.19
CA THR A 21 3.99 3.47 -17.08
C THR A 21 4.91 3.63 -18.29
N LYS A 22 6.07 2.97 -18.33
CA LYS A 22 6.89 2.89 -19.54
C LYS A 22 6.11 2.12 -20.62
N LYS A 23 5.55 2.86 -21.58
CA LYS A 23 4.74 2.34 -22.68
C LYS A 23 5.50 1.23 -23.43
N GLY A 24 4.90 0.04 -23.48
CA GLY A 24 5.29 -1.03 -24.41
C GLY A 24 4.82 -0.73 -25.84
N PRO A 25 5.30 -1.50 -26.84
CA PRO A 25 5.06 -1.27 -28.27
C PRO A 25 3.58 -1.28 -28.70
N ASP A 26 2.68 -1.88 -27.92
CA ASP A 26 1.27 -2.06 -28.28
C ASP A 26 0.32 -0.93 -27.85
N GLY A 27 0.81 0.12 -27.16
CA GLY A 27 -0.02 1.28 -26.78
C GLY A 27 -1.17 1.01 -25.80
N LYS A 28 -1.47 -0.26 -25.50
CA LYS A 28 -2.40 -0.72 -24.46
C LYS A 28 -1.57 -1.17 -23.25
N SER A 29 -1.65 -0.41 -22.17
CA SER A 29 -0.86 -0.66 -20.97
C SER A 29 -1.31 -1.95 -20.27
N ILE A 30 -0.37 -2.72 -19.72
CA ILE A 30 -0.68 -3.79 -18.73
C ILE A 30 -1.55 -3.24 -17.58
N ILE A 31 -1.44 -1.93 -17.34
CA ILE A 31 -2.30 -1.12 -16.47
C ILE A 31 -3.78 -1.26 -16.82
N ASP A 32 -4.17 -1.37 -18.08
CA ASP A 32 -5.57 -1.45 -18.51
C ASP A 32 -6.19 -2.80 -18.06
N ASN A 33 -5.46 -3.91 -18.24
CA ASN A 33 -5.85 -5.22 -17.70
C ASN A 33 -5.79 -5.29 -16.16
N LEU A 34 -4.88 -4.54 -15.54
CA LEU A 34 -4.79 -4.42 -14.08
C LEU A 34 -5.89 -3.52 -13.51
N VAL A 35 -6.31 -2.50 -14.26
CA VAL A 35 -7.42 -1.58 -13.94
C VAL A 35 -8.76 -2.25 -14.11
N ASP A 36 -8.92 -3.12 -15.11
CA ASP A 36 -10.11 -3.98 -15.24
C ASP A 36 -10.29 -4.91 -14.01
N ASN A 37 -9.19 -5.35 -13.40
CA ASN A 37 -9.21 -6.12 -12.13
C ASN A 37 -8.95 -5.25 -10.88
N ALA A 38 -8.76 -3.93 -11.05
CA ALA A 38 -8.42 -3.02 -9.96
C ALA A 38 -9.51 -2.87 -8.89
N PRO A 39 -10.83 -2.93 -9.16
CA PRO A 39 -11.80 -2.86 -8.06
C PRO A 39 -11.56 -3.99 -7.05
N GLU A 40 -11.29 -5.21 -7.52
CA GLU A 40 -11.00 -6.35 -6.65
C GLU A 40 -9.69 -6.18 -5.86
N TRP A 41 -8.68 -5.54 -6.44
CA TRP A 41 -7.40 -5.28 -5.78
C TRP A 41 -7.51 -4.13 -4.79
N ALA A 42 -8.31 -3.12 -5.10
CA ALA A 42 -8.63 -1.99 -4.23
C ALA A 42 -9.48 -2.45 -3.03
N ASP A 43 -10.47 -3.32 -3.24
CA ASP A 43 -11.26 -3.92 -2.17
C ASP A 43 -10.39 -4.79 -1.26
N ARG A 44 -9.50 -5.62 -1.83
CA ARG A 44 -8.53 -6.37 -1.03
C ARG A 44 -7.60 -5.45 -0.25
N ALA A 45 -7.04 -4.43 -0.88
CA ALA A 45 -6.15 -3.46 -0.24
C ALA A 45 -6.84 -2.71 0.90
N LYS A 46 -8.11 -2.30 0.73
CA LYS A 46 -8.93 -1.71 1.79
C LYS A 46 -9.10 -2.66 2.97
N LYS A 47 -9.47 -3.91 2.70
CA LYS A 47 -9.69 -4.93 3.75
C LYS A 47 -8.42 -5.20 4.56
N TYR A 48 -7.27 -5.32 3.89
CA TYR A 48 -5.98 -5.43 4.57
C TYR A 48 -5.62 -4.14 5.32
N GLY A 49 -5.89 -2.97 4.74
CA GLY A 49 -5.71 -1.67 5.36
C GLY A 49 -6.50 -1.53 6.66
N GLU A 50 -7.79 -1.85 6.64
CA GLU A 50 -8.67 -1.82 7.82
C GLU A 50 -8.17 -2.76 8.92
N LEU A 51 -7.88 -4.02 8.60
CA LEU A 51 -7.34 -4.99 9.58
C LEU A 51 -6.03 -4.50 10.23
N THR A 52 -5.17 -3.84 9.44
CA THR A 52 -3.89 -3.32 9.92
C THR A 52 -4.11 -2.04 10.74
N LEU A 53 -5.00 -1.15 10.31
CA LEU A 53 -5.34 0.09 11.00
C LEU A 53 -6.04 -0.19 12.33
N GLU A 54 -6.94 -1.16 12.39
CA GLU A 54 -7.59 -1.59 13.64
C GLU A 54 -6.55 -2.15 14.63
N GLN A 55 -5.64 -3.01 14.17
CA GLN A 55 -4.56 -3.52 15.02
C GLN A 55 -3.64 -2.40 15.52
N ILE A 56 -3.34 -1.42 14.66
CA ILE A 56 -2.53 -0.25 15.05
C ILE A 56 -3.32 0.60 16.05
N ALA A 57 -4.61 0.88 15.81
CA ALA A 57 -5.45 1.68 16.69
C ALA A 57 -5.58 1.05 18.08
N VAL A 58 -5.84 -0.26 18.16
CA VAL A 58 -5.90 -1.01 19.43
C VAL A 58 -4.55 -0.97 20.15
N ARG A 59 -3.44 -1.20 19.43
CA ARG A 59 -2.09 -1.11 20.02
C ARG A 59 -1.79 0.30 20.51
N THR A 60 -2.12 1.33 19.74
CA THR A 60 -1.89 2.73 20.10
C THR A 60 -2.74 3.14 21.30
N GLN A 61 -4.00 2.70 21.38
CA GLN A 61 -4.86 2.92 22.55
C GLN A 61 -4.28 2.25 23.80
N ASN A 62 -3.89 0.97 23.71
CA ASN A 62 -3.28 0.24 24.83
C ASN A 62 -1.96 0.88 25.29
N LEU A 63 -1.14 1.36 24.36
CA LEU A 63 0.10 2.09 24.69
C LEU A 63 -0.19 3.44 25.35
N ARG A 64 -1.23 4.16 24.88
CA ARG A 64 -1.64 5.45 25.45
C ARG A 64 -2.17 5.30 26.87
N ASP A 65 -2.98 4.28 27.14
CA ASP A 65 -3.52 4.03 28.47
C ASP A 65 -2.46 3.51 29.45
N ASN A 66 -1.51 2.69 28.99
CA ASN A 66 -0.42 2.22 29.85
C ASN A 66 0.56 3.34 30.25
N SER A 67 0.71 4.40 29.45
CA SER A 67 1.50 5.60 29.82
C SER A 67 0.79 6.54 30.81
N ARG A 68 -0.49 6.31 31.14
CA ARG A 68 -1.24 7.12 32.12
C ARG A 68 -1.37 6.46 33.50
N ARG A 69 -0.85 5.24 33.68
CA ARG A 69 -0.79 4.55 34.98
C ARG A 69 0.59 4.66 35.61
#